data_AF-A0A357MAH0-F1
#
_entry.id   AF-A0A357MAH0-F1
#
_cell.length_a   1.000
_cell.length_b   1.000
_cell.length_c   1.000
_cell.angle_alpha   90.00
_cell.angle_beta   90.00
_cell.angle_gamma   90.00
#
_symmetry.space_group_name_H-M   'P 1'
#
loop_
_entity.id
_entity.type
_entity.pdbx_description
1 polymer ?
#
loop_
_entity_poly.entity_id
_entity_poly.type
_entity_poly.pdbx_seq_one_letter_code
_entity_poly.pdbx_strand_id
1 'polypeptide(L)' 'MSSVRGTISDIGTRITEGDVAIEPYRIGQETACTFCSFRPVCQFDEAVEGNGYNNLGK' A
#
# COMPACT_ATOMS: atom_id res chain seq x y z
N MET A 1 -10.26 23.11 -1.60
CA MET A 1 -11.25 22.02 -1.51
C MET A 1 -11.01 21.00 -2.62
N SER A 2 -9.96 20.16 -2.55
CA SER A 2 -9.73 19.15 -3.61
C SER A 2 -9.03 17.85 -3.17
N SER A 3 -8.74 17.64 -1.87
CA SER A 3 -7.93 16.50 -1.41
C SER A 3 -8.48 15.14 -1.90
N VAL A 4 -9.76 14.85 -1.62
CA VAL A 4 -10.38 13.56 -2.02
C VAL A 4 -10.42 13.37 -3.54
N ARG A 5 -10.84 14.40 -4.30
CA ARG A 5 -10.94 14.29 -5.77
C ARG A 5 -9.57 14.15 -6.42
N GLY A 6 -8.56 14.85 -5.90
CA GLY A 6 -7.17 14.70 -6.31
C GLY A 6 -6.68 13.27 -6.10
N THR A 7 -6.85 12.73 -4.88
CA THR A 7 -6.46 11.35 -4.55
C THR A 7 -7.14 10.32 -5.46
N ILE A 8 -8.43 10.48 -5.77
CA ILE A 8 -9.13 9.56 -6.68
C ILE A 8 -8.51 9.61 -8.09
N SER A 9 -8.23 10.80 -8.62
CA SER A 9 -7.59 10.95 -9.94
C SER A 9 -6.18 10.34 -9.96
N ASP A 10 -5.39 10.55 -8.92
CA ASP A 10 -4.01 10.05 -8.83
C ASP A 10 -3.99 8.52 -8.76
N ILE A 11 -4.83 7.92 -7.91
CA ILE A 11 -4.97 6.45 -7.81
C ILE A 11 -5.43 5.86 -9.14
N GLY A 12 -6.45 6.47 -9.77
CA GLY A 12 -6.98 6.01 -11.05
C GLY A 12 -5.91 6.01 -12.16
N THR A 13 -5.09 7.06 -12.22
CA THR A 13 -3.99 7.18 -13.19
C THR A 13 -2.97 6.06 -13.00
N ARG A 14 -2.49 5.85 -11.77
CA ARG A 14 -1.52 4.78 -11.45
C ARG A 14 -2.03 3.39 -11.82
N ILE A 15 -3.30 3.10 -11.55
CA ILE A 15 -3.92 1.83 -11.94
C ILE A 15 -3.88 1.65 -13.46
N THR A 16 -4.23 2.68 -14.23
CA THR A 16 -4.22 2.60 -15.70
C THR A 16 -2.83 2.50 -16.32
N GLU A 17 -1.81 2.97 -15.60
CA GLU A 17 -0.40 2.82 -15.98
C GLU A 17 0.17 1.44 -15.63
N GLY A 18 -0.61 0.59 -14.94
CA GLY A 18 -0.22 -0.77 -14.58
C GLY A 18 0.61 -0.86 -13.30
N ASP A 19 0.51 0.14 -12.41
CA ASP A 19 1.16 0.10 -11.11
C ASP A 19 0.55 -0.99 -10.22
N VAL A 20 1.37 -1.98 -9.87
CA VAL A 20 1.02 -3.14 -9.04
C VAL A 20 2.04 -3.35 -7.92
N ALA A 21 2.75 -2.29 -7.51
CA ALA A 21 3.78 -2.37 -6.47
C ALA A 21 3.19 -2.84 -5.12
N ILE A 22 3.97 -3.65 -4.39
CA ILE A 22 3.58 -4.20 -3.08
C ILE A 22 4.14 -3.28 -2.00
N GLU A 23 3.36 -2.27 -1.61
CA GLU A 23 3.77 -1.23 -0.65
C GLU A 23 2.79 -1.14 0.53
N PRO A 24 2.72 -2.15 1.43
CA PRO A 24 1.77 -2.13 2.54
C PRO A 24 2.11 -1.01 3.53
N TYR A 25 1.10 -0.33 4.05
CA TYR A 25 1.31 0.67 5.10
C TYR A 25 1.32 0.05 6.50
N ARG A 26 1.92 0.76 7.44
CA ARG A 26 1.81 0.55 8.89
C ARG A 26 1.37 1.83 9.58
N ILE A 27 0.35 1.75 10.42
CA ILE A 27 -0.14 2.84 11.28
C ILE A 27 -0.09 2.34 12.73
N GLY A 28 0.91 2.79 13.49
CA GLY A 28 1.17 2.25 14.83
C GLY A 28 1.44 0.75 14.80
N GLN A 29 0.53 -0.05 15.37
CA GLN A 29 0.62 -1.52 15.38
C GLN A 29 -0.23 -2.19 14.30
N GLU A 30 -1.05 -1.41 13.57
CA GLU A 30 -1.90 -1.95 12.50
C GLU A 30 -1.19 -1.87 11.16
N THR A 31 -1.43 -2.86 10.31
CA THR A 31 -0.87 -2.93 8.96
C THR A 31 -1.98 -3.15 7.95
N ALA A 32 -1.75 -2.76 6.69
CA ALA A 32 -2.63 -3.12 5.58
C ALA A 32 -2.83 -4.65 5.44
N CYS A 33 -1.88 -5.43 5.96
CA CYS A 33 -1.86 -6.88 5.86
C CYS A 33 -2.82 -7.59 6.83
N THR A 34 -3.29 -6.92 7.90
CA THR A 34 -4.08 -7.55 8.99
C THR A 34 -5.33 -8.28 8.48
N PHE A 35 -5.99 -7.73 7.45
CA PHE A 35 -7.23 -8.29 6.88
C PHE A 35 -7.09 -8.63 5.38
N CYS A 36 -5.87 -8.66 4.85
CA CYS A 36 -5.65 -8.93 3.43
C CYS A 36 -5.71 -10.43 3.13
N SER A 37 -6.69 -10.85 2.33
CA SER A 37 -6.83 -12.25 1.87
C SER A 37 -5.74 -12.68 0.89
N PHE A 38 -5.01 -11.73 0.30
CA PHE A 38 -3.99 -11.98 -0.73
C PHE A 38 -2.57 -12.11 -0.18
N ARG A 39 -2.40 -12.14 1.16
CA ARG A 39 -1.08 -12.30 1.80
C ARG A 39 -0.28 -13.51 1.29
N PRO A 40 -0.88 -14.70 1.05
CA PRO A 40 -0.13 -15.84 0.49
C PRO A 40 0.36 -15.62 -0.95
N VAL A 41 -0.25 -14.68 -1.69
CA VAL A 41 0.07 -14.41 -3.10
C VAL A 41 1.16 -13.35 -3.22
N CYS A 42 1.10 -12.30 -2.41
CA CYS A 42 2.02 -11.16 -2.54
C CYS A 42 3.46 -11.48 -2.06
N GLN A 43 3.64 -12.48 -1.19
CA GLN A 43 4.94 -12.90 -0.65
C GLN A 43 5.72 -11.76 0.04
N PHE A 44 5.02 -10.72 0.53
CA PHE A 44 5.65 -9.64 1.28
C PHE A 44 6.25 -10.16 2.59
N ASP A 45 7.54 -9.93 2.76
CA ASP A 45 8.33 -10.30 3.94
C ASP A 45 9.34 -9.19 4.23
N GLU A 46 9.32 -8.64 5.44
CA GLU A 46 10.24 -7.57 5.90
C GLU A 46 11.69 -8.03 5.99
N ALA A 47 11.95 -9.35 6.05
CA ALA A 47 13.31 -9.89 6.05
C ALA A 47 13.97 -9.87 4.67
N VAL A 48 13.18 -9.69 3.60
CA VAL A 48 13.67 -9.61 2.22
C VAL A 48 14.13 -8.18 1.93
N GLU A 49 15.35 -8.04 1.41
CA GLU A 49 15.90 -6.73 1.04
C GLU A 49 15.00 -6.01 0.02
N GLY A 50 14.75 -4.73 0.26
CA GLY A 50 13.87 -3.90 -0.57
C GLY A 50 12.39 -3.94 -0.15
N ASN A 51 11.97 -4.90 0.67
CA ASN A 51 10.63 -4.89 1.25
C ASN A 51 10.62 -4.07 2.55
N GLY A 52 9.67 -3.14 2.65
CA GLY A 52 9.45 -2.36 3.86
C GLY A 52 8.03 -1.83 3.93
N TYR A 53 7.54 -1.60 5.15
CA TYR A 53 6.26 -0.92 5.34
C TYR A 53 6.40 0.59 5.08
N ASN A 54 5.38 1.16 4.43
CA ASN A 54 5.20 2.60 4.43
C ASN A 54 4.65 3.06 5.79
N ASN A 55 5.51 3.65 6.62
CA ASN A 55 5.15 4.07 7.98
C ASN A 55 4.38 5.39 7.94
N LEU A 56 3.08 5.34 8.23
CA LEU A 56 2.21 6.51 8.24
C LEU A 56 2.02 7.03 9.68
N GLY A 57 2.01 8.36 9.82
CA GLY A 57 1.71 9.05 11.08
C GLY A 57 0.24 8.95 11.46
N LYS A 58 -0.05 9.01 12.76
CA LYS A 58 -1.41 9.21 13.28
C LYS A 58 -1.81 10.68 13.21
#